data_AF-A0A3B0X7H1-F1
#
_entry.id   AF-A0A3B0X7H1-F1
#
_cell.length_a   1.000
_cell.length_b   1.000
_cell.length_c   1.000
_cell.angle_alpha   90.00
_cell.angle_beta   90.00
_cell.angle_gamma   90.00
#
_symmetry.space_group_name_H-M   'P 1'
#
loop_
_entity.id
_entity.type
_entity.pdbx_description
1 polymer ?
#
loop_
_entity_poly.entity_id
_entity_poly.type
_entity_poly.pdbx_seq_one_letter_code
_entity_poly.pdbx_strand_id
1 'polypeptide(L)'
;MKLTIQSKLFLGFGIVLALTTFTSVNNIFMMKDLSADEHRLIDLRMPTVLAGMELVDGVHLSLAGLRAYMILGKDPAKAEKFKAERQSGWDKIDQAMLQMDGFSKNWTDPKNIEMLDEVKALLVEFRTAQQAVEEISHTPENIPAIKVLLSEAA
;
A
#
# COMPACT_ATOMS: atom_id res chain seq x y z
N MET A 1 61.41 35.67 -12.18
CA MET A 1 61.30 36.10 -10.76
C MET A 1 61.62 34.91 -9.86
N LYS A 2 62.59 35.05 -8.94
CA LYS A 2 62.84 34.03 -7.90
C LYS A 2 61.83 34.26 -6.77
N LEU A 3 60.82 33.40 -6.67
CA LEU A 3 59.86 33.44 -5.57
C LEU A 3 60.56 33.13 -4.25
N THR A 4 60.33 33.96 -3.24
CA THR A 4 60.82 33.72 -1.88
C THR A 4 60.20 32.44 -1.33
N ILE A 5 60.93 31.76 -0.43
CA ILE A 5 60.48 30.49 0.18
C ILE A 5 59.09 30.64 0.82
N GLN A 6 58.84 31.80 1.44
CA GLN A 6 57.55 32.17 2.01
C GLN A 6 56.42 32.16 0.95
N SER A 7 56.64 32.77 -0.22
CA SER A 7 55.62 32.81 -1.29
C SER A 7 55.32 31.42 -1.87
N LYS A 8 56.33 30.56 -1.99
CA LYS A 8 56.14 29.15 -2.42
C LYS A 8 55.30 28.35 -1.42
N LEU A 9 55.53 28.57 -0.12
CA LEU A 9 54.77 27.90 0.94
C LEU A 9 53.30 28.35 0.95
N PHE A 10 53.05 29.67 0.87
CA PHE A 10 51.69 30.22 0.79
C PHE A 10 50.94 29.75 -0.44
N LEU A 11 51.60 29.64 -1.59
CA LEU A 11 50.96 29.15 -2.82
C LEU A 11 50.54 27.67 -2.68
N GLY A 12 51.41 26.83 -2.11
CA GLY A 12 51.11 25.41 -1.86
C GLY A 12 49.94 25.22 -0.90
N PHE A 13 49.97 25.91 0.25
CA PHE A 13 48.87 25.87 1.22
C PHE A 13 47.57 26.47 0.65
N GLY A 14 47.66 27.54 -0.15
CA GLY A 14 46.50 28.15 -0.80
C GLY A 14 45.83 27.21 -1.79
N ILE A 15 46.60 26.46 -2.58
CA ILE A 15 46.06 25.45 -3.50
C ILE A 15 45.37 24.32 -2.72
N VAL A 16 46.00 23.82 -1.65
CA VAL A 16 45.39 22.77 -0.81
C VAL A 16 44.08 23.27 -0.19
N LEU A 17 44.06 24.48 0.35
CA LEU A 17 42.86 25.09 0.93
C LEU A 17 41.75 25.31 -0.11
N ALA A 18 42.10 25.74 -1.32
CA ALA A 18 41.15 25.90 -2.40
C ALA A 18 40.55 24.56 -2.84
N LEU A 19 41.39 23.52 -2.96
CA LEU A 19 40.95 22.17 -3.29
C LEU A 19 40.02 21.59 -2.23
N THR A 20 40.37 21.71 -0.94
CA THR A 20 39.51 21.21 0.15
C THR A 20 38.19 21.97 0.23
N THR A 21 38.21 23.29 0.06
CA THR A 21 36.97 24.09 0.06
C THR A 21 36.08 23.70 -1.12
N PHE A 22 36.66 23.52 -2.31
CA PHE A 22 35.91 23.12 -3.50
C PHE A 22 35.27 21.74 -3.33
N THR A 23 36.00 20.75 -2.80
CA THR A 23 35.44 19.40 -2.56
C THR A 23 34.37 19.42 -1.48
N SER A 24 34.56 20.18 -0.39
CA SER A 24 33.54 20.37 0.65
C SER A 24 32.25 20.97 0.10
N VAL A 25 32.35 22.00 -0.75
CA VAL A 25 31.18 22.63 -1.37
C VAL A 25 30.43 21.65 -2.28
N ASN A 26 31.14 20.89 -3.13
CA ASN A 26 30.53 19.87 -3.97
C ASN A 26 29.83 18.77 -3.15
N ASN A 27 30.46 18.33 -2.06
CA ASN A 27 29.86 17.35 -1.14
C ASN A 27 28.56 17.88 -0.52
N ILE A 28 28.50 19.15 -0.12
CA ILE A 28 27.27 19.75 0.44
C ILE A 28 26.14 19.77 -0.60
N PHE A 29 26.44 20.06 -1.88
CA PHE A 29 25.42 20.02 -2.93
C PHE A 29 24.90 18.60 -3.16
N MET A 30 25.78 17.61 -3.27
CA MET A 30 25.39 16.20 -3.41
C MET A 30 24.57 15.70 -2.21
N MET A 31 24.92 16.12 -0.99
CA MET A 31 24.21 15.76 0.24
C MET A 31 22.75 16.25 0.24
N LYS A 32 22.46 17.37 -0.42
CA LYS A 32 21.09 17.91 -0.50
C LYS A 32 20.21 17.02 -1.38
N ASP A 33 20.72 16.56 -2.51
CA ASP A 33 19.98 15.67 -3.41
C ASP A 33 19.74 14.31 -2.74
N LEU A 34 20.77 13.77 -2.08
CA LEU A 34 20.65 12.54 -1.27
C LEU A 34 19.61 12.67 -0.16
N SER A 35 19.58 13.80 0.54
CA SER A 35 18.60 14.03 1.61
C SER A 35 17.18 14.07 1.06
N ALA A 36 16.94 14.71 -0.10
CA ALA A 36 15.61 14.74 -0.72
C ALA A 36 15.14 13.34 -1.16
N ASP A 37 16.07 12.52 -1.69
CA ASP A 37 15.79 11.13 -2.04
C ASP A 37 15.47 10.26 -0.83
N GLU A 38 16.23 10.42 0.25
CA GLU A 38 16.01 9.74 1.53
C GLU A 38 14.63 10.08 2.11
N HIS A 39 14.27 11.37 2.19
CA HIS A 39 12.95 11.79 2.68
C HIS A 39 11.83 11.21 1.82
N ARG A 40 11.95 11.23 0.49
CA ARG A 40 10.95 10.62 -0.39
C ARG A 40 10.87 9.10 -0.21
N LEU A 41 11.97 8.42 0.07
CA LEU A 41 11.96 7.01 0.37
C LEU A 41 11.21 6.74 1.68
N ILE A 42 11.57 7.45 2.75
CA ILE A 42 11.09 7.20 4.11
C ILE A 42 9.66 7.68 4.32
N ASP A 43 9.32 8.86 3.83
CA ASP A 43 8.06 9.53 4.15
C ASP A 43 6.96 9.28 3.11
N LEU A 44 7.32 8.72 1.95
CA LEU A 44 6.36 8.46 0.88
C LEU A 44 6.42 7.01 0.38
N ARG A 45 7.55 6.53 -0.12
CA ARG A 45 7.63 5.22 -0.79
C ARG A 45 7.46 4.05 0.18
N MET A 46 8.16 4.06 1.31
CA MET A 46 7.99 3.04 2.36
C MET A 46 6.55 2.99 2.89
N PRO A 47 5.95 4.08 3.38
CA PRO A 47 4.58 4.03 3.90
C PRO A 47 3.54 3.69 2.83
N THR A 48 3.78 4.04 1.56
CA THR A 48 2.94 3.55 0.44
C THR A 48 2.95 2.02 0.34
N VAL A 49 4.13 1.39 0.43
CA VAL A 49 4.26 -0.08 0.40
C VAL A 49 3.63 -0.71 1.63
N LEU A 50 3.81 -0.12 2.81
CA LEU A 50 3.16 -0.61 4.05
C LEU A 50 1.63 -0.57 3.92
N ALA A 51 1.05 0.52 3.42
CA ALA A 51 -0.38 0.62 3.17
C ALA A 51 -0.84 -0.42 2.13
N GLY A 52 -0.04 -0.68 1.09
CA GLY A 52 -0.32 -1.75 0.13
C GLY A 52 -0.32 -3.15 0.76
N MET A 53 0.56 -3.42 1.72
CA MET A 53 0.55 -4.69 2.47
C MET A 53 -0.69 -4.82 3.35
N GLU A 54 -1.07 -3.77 4.09
CA GLU A 54 -2.31 -3.76 4.89
C GLU A 54 -3.56 -3.95 4.02
N LEU A 55 -3.58 -3.39 2.80
CA LEU A 55 -4.63 -3.61 1.83
C LEU A 55 -4.75 -5.11 1.47
N VAL A 56 -3.62 -5.74 1.12
CA VAL A 56 -3.57 -7.17 0.78
C VAL A 56 -3.99 -8.05 1.96
N ASP A 57 -3.55 -7.72 3.17
CA ASP A 57 -3.94 -8.41 4.39
C ASP A 57 -5.44 -8.30 4.65
N GLY A 58 -6.03 -7.11 4.45
CA GLY A 58 -7.47 -6.90 4.52
C GLY A 58 -8.24 -7.74 3.51
N VAL A 59 -7.75 -7.83 2.26
CA VAL A 59 -8.32 -8.72 1.22
C VAL A 59 -8.29 -10.18 1.67
N HIS A 60 -7.15 -10.67 2.16
CA HIS A 60 -7.04 -12.04 2.66
C HIS A 60 -7.94 -12.33 3.84
N LEU A 61 -8.03 -11.39 4.80
CA LEU A 61 -8.90 -11.52 5.97
C LEU A 61 -10.38 -11.55 5.57
N SER A 62 -10.81 -10.66 4.67
CA SER A 62 -12.19 -10.62 4.19
C SER A 62 -12.58 -11.94 3.51
N LEU A 63 -11.68 -12.50 2.71
CA LEU A 63 -11.89 -13.76 2.00
C LEU A 63 -11.91 -14.96 2.96
N ALA A 64 -11.01 -14.98 3.95
CA ALA A 64 -10.98 -16.02 4.98
C ALA A 64 -12.27 -16.02 5.81
N GLY A 65 -12.73 -14.85 6.25
CA GLY A 65 -14.00 -14.67 6.96
C GLY A 65 -15.18 -15.16 6.13
N LEU A 66 -15.28 -14.74 4.87
CA LEU A 66 -16.36 -15.21 3.98
C LEU A 66 -16.34 -16.74 3.79
N ARG A 67 -15.15 -17.32 3.57
CA ARG A 67 -15.01 -18.77 3.42
C ARG A 67 -15.44 -19.52 4.67
N ALA A 68 -15.02 -19.06 5.84
CA ALA A 68 -15.40 -19.65 7.10
C ALA A 68 -16.92 -19.54 7.34
N TYR A 69 -17.52 -18.40 6.98
CA TYR A 69 -18.98 -18.23 6.97
C TYR A 69 -19.67 -19.22 6.04
N MET A 70 -19.21 -19.40 4.79
CA MET A 70 -19.80 -20.38 3.86
C MET A 70 -19.79 -21.82 4.42
N ILE A 71 -18.74 -22.20 5.16
CA ILE A 71 -18.59 -23.56 5.67
C ILE A 71 -19.34 -23.77 6.99
N LEU A 72 -19.29 -22.78 7.90
CA LEU A 72 -19.70 -22.93 9.29
C LEU A 72 -20.88 -22.05 9.71
N GLY A 73 -21.34 -21.16 8.83
CA GLY A 73 -22.38 -20.16 9.10
C GLY A 73 -23.80 -20.70 9.31
N LYS A 74 -24.00 -22.03 9.24
CA LYS A 74 -25.27 -22.66 9.66
C LYS A 74 -25.50 -22.55 11.18
N ASP A 75 -24.41 -22.45 11.96
CA ASP A 75 -24.45 -22.16 13.39
C ASP A 75 -24.48 -20.64 13.61
N PRO A 76 -25.54 -20.07 14.22
CA PRO A 76 -25.69 -18.62 14.37
C PRO A 76 -24.51 -17.95 15.09
N ALA A 77 -23.90 -18.60 16.08
CA ALA A 77 -22.78 -18.01 16.81
C ALA A 77 -21.53 -17.91 15.93
N LYS A 78 -21.32 -18.89 15.06
CA LYS A 78 -20.21 -18.89 14.09
C LYS A 78 -20.50 -17.97 12.90
N ALA A 79 -21.76 -17.89 12.49
CA ALA A 79 -22.23 -16.97 11.46
C ALA A 79 -21.84 -15.54 11.80
N GLU A 80 -22.26 -15.04 12.96
CA GLU A 80 -21.95 -13.68 13.42
C GLU A 80 -20.44 -13.46 13.54
N LYS A 81 -19.70 -14.43 14.08
CA LYS A 81 -18.23 -14.33 14.20
C LYS A 81 -17.57 -14.13 12.83
N PHE A 82 -17.90 -14.95 11.84
CA PHE A 82 -17.23 -14.92 10.55
C PHE A 82 -17.68 -13.76 9.66
N LYS A 83 -18.94 -13.29 9.81
CA LYS A 83 -19.39 -12.03 9.23
C LYS A 83 -18.60 -10.84 9.80
N ALA A 84 -18.42 -10.80 11.12
CA ALA A 84 -17.62 -9.76 11.77
C ALA A 84 -16.14 -9.81 11.33
N GLU A 85 -15.56 -11.00 11.18
CA GLU A 85 -14.19 -11.18 10.65
C GLU A 85 -14.07 -10.68 9.21
N ARG A 86 -15.05 -10.99 8.36
CA ARG A 86 -15.13 -10.47 7.00
C ARG A 86 -15.21 -8.94 6.99
N GLN A 87 -16.08 -8.36 7.83
CA GLN A 87 -16.25 -6.91 7.94
C GLN A 87 -14.96 -6.24 8.43
N SER A 88 -14.27 -6.83 9.41
CA SER A 88 -12.98 -6.33 9.88
C SER A 88 -11.92 -6.33 8.77
N GLY A 89 -11.92 -7.32 7.88
CA GLY A 89 -11.11 -7.30 6.66
C GLY A 89 -11.43 -6.12 5.75
N TRP A 90 -12.71 -5.79 5.59
CA TRP A 90 -13.14 -4.63 4.82
C TRP A 90 -12.78 -3.29 5.46
N ASP A 91 -12.88 -3.16 6.78
CA ASP A 91 -12.47 -1.95 7.49
C ASP A 91 -10.97 -1.68 7.30
N LYS A 92 -10.14 -2.73 7.29
CA LYS A 92 -8.71 -2.64 6.95
C LYS A 92 -8.47 -2.19 5.51
N ILE A 93 -9.20 -2.78 4.55
CA ILE A 93 -9.14 -2.38 3.14
C ILE A 93 -9.46 -0.89 3.01
N ASP A 94 -10.56 -0.43 3.59
CA ASP A 94 -11.02 0.95 3.48
C ASP A 94 -10.00 1.91 4.11
N GLN A 95 -9.43 1.57 5.27
CA GLN A 95 -8.39 2.37 5.92
C GLN A 95 -7.10 2.44 5.08
N ALA A 96 -6.64 1.30 4.54
CA ALA A 96 -5.45 1.25 3.70
C ALA A 96 -5.64 2.06 2.41
N MET A 97 -6.83 2.00 1.81
CA MET A 97 -7.18 2.79 0.62
C MET A 97 -7.16 4.29 0.91
N LEU A 98 -7.69 4.73 2.05
CA LEU A 98 -7.62 6.14 2.47
C LEU A 98 -6.16 6.61 2.62
N GLN A 99 -5.28 5.77 3.15
CA GLN A 99 -3.85 6.08 3.25
C GLN A 99 -3.20 6.15 1.87
N MET A 100 -3.45 5.16 0.99
CA MET A 100 -2.94 5.16 -0.39
C MET A 100 -3.40 6.40 -1.17
N ASP A 101 -4.64 6.85 -1.00
CA ASP A 101 -5.15 8.10 -1.58
C ASP A 101 -4.48 9.36 -1.01
N GLY A 102 -4.07 9.31 0.25
CA GLY A 102 -3.25 10.36 0.86
C GLY A 102 -1.86 10.44 0.20
N PHE A 103 -1.20 9.30 0.05
CA PHE A 103 0.14 9.21 -0.52
C PHE A 103 0.17 9.47 -2.03
N SER A 104 -0.87 9.06 -2.76
CA SER A 104 -0.94 9.17 -4.22
C SER A 104 -0.84 10.60 -4.74
N LYS A 105 -1.27 11.58 -3.94
CA LYS A 105 -1.14 13.02 -4.23
C LYS A 105 0.29 13.48 -4.47
N ASN A 106 1.27 12.76 -3.92
CA ASN A 106 2.69 13.08 -4.05
C ASN A 106 3.47 12.07 -4.91
N TRP A 107 2.78 11.11 -5.54
CA TRP A 107 3.42 10.20 -6.47
C TRP A 107 3.83 10.94 -7.75
N THR A 108 4.94 10.48 -8.32
CA THR A 108 5.55 11.11 -9.50
C THR A 108 5.32 10.33 -10.78
N ASP A 109 4.95 9.04 -10.67
CA ASP A 109 4.66 8.18 -11.80
C ASP A 109 3.13 8.13 -12.04
N PRO A 110 2.64 8.65 -13.18
CA PRO A 110 1.20 8.64 -13.48
C PRO A 110 0.64 7.21 -13.58
N LYS A 111 1.46 6.22 -13.96
CA LYS A 111 1.02 4.83 -14.03
C LYS A 111 0.60 4.28 -12.67
N ASN A 112 1.24 4.73 -11.59
CA ASN A 112 0.83 4.31 -10.24
C ASN A 112 -0.56 4.82 -9.88
N ILE A 113 -0.93 6.02 -10.36
CA ILE A 113 -2.26 6.59 -10.17
C ILE A 113 -3.30 5.77 -10.94
N GLU A 114 -3.02 5.46 -12.21
CA GLU A 114 -3.88 4.60 -13.03
C GLU A 114 -4.13 3.24 -12.37
N MET A 115 -3.06 2.59 -11.87
CA MET A 115 -3.17 1.32 -11.15
C MET A 115 -3.98 1.44 -9.85
N LEU A 116 -3.85 2.53 -9.10
CA LEU A 116 -4.64 2.76 -7.89
C LEU A 116 -6.13 2.90 -8.23
N ASP A 117 -6.46 3.60 -9.31
CA ASP A 117 -7.84 3.76 -9.73
C ASP A 117 -8.46 2.45 -10.26
N GLU A 118 -7.66 1.63 -10.95
CA GLU A 118 -8.07 0.26 -11.31
C GLU A 118 -8.36 -0.59 -10.07
N VAL A 119 -7.48 -0.55 -9.06
CA VAL A 119 -7.69 -1.27 -7.79
C VAL A 119 -8.97 -0.81 -7.09
N LYS A 120 -9.26 0.51 -7.06
CA LYS A 120 -10.52 1.04 -6.49
C LYS A 120 -11.74 0.43 -7.18
N ALA A 121 -11.75 0.42 -8.52
CA ALA A 121 -12.86 -0.13 -9.28
C ALA A 121 -13.05 -1.63 -8.98
N LEU A 122 -11.97 -2.40 -9.01
CA LEU A 122 -11.98 -3.83 -8.70
C LEU A 122 -12.44 -4.13 -7.27
N LEU A 123 -12.07 -3.31 -6.29
CA LEU A 123 -12.51 -3.48 -4.90
C LEU A 123 -14.03 -3.27 -4.73
N VAL A 124 -14.64 -2.35 -5.49
CA VAL A 124 -16.10 -2.15 -5.48
C VAL A 124 -16.81 -3.40 -6.02
N GLU A 125 -16.32 -3.94 -7.14
CA GLU A 125 -16.85 -5.19 -7.71
C GLU A 125 -16.66 -6.36 -6.74
N PHE A 126 -15.49 -6.46 -6.14
CA PHE A 126 -15.15 -7.51 -5.17
C PHE A 126 -16.06 -7.46 -3.94
N ARG A 127 -16.33 -6.27 -3.38
CA ARG A 127 -17.24 -6.08 -2.24
C ARG A 127 -18.64 -6.56 -2.57
N THR A 128 -19.13 -6.17 -3.74
CA THR A 128 -20.46 -6.55 -4.23
C THR A 128 -20.55 -8.07 -4.42
N ALA A 129 -19.56 -8.67 -5.06
CA ALA A 129 -19.51 -10.12 -5.28
C ALA A 129 -19.49 -10.90 -3.96
N GLN A 130 -18.64 -10.49 -3.00
CA GLN A 130 -18.60 -11.13 -1.69
C GLN A 130 -19.94 -10.99 -0.95
N GLN A 131 -20.62 -9.84 -1.07
CA GLN A 131 -21.90 -9.60 -0.41
C GLN A 131 -22.99 -10.51 -0.97
N ALA A 132 -23.07 -10.64 -2.29
CA ALA A 132 -23.98 -11.57 -2.94
C ALA A 132 -23.74 -13.02 -2.49
N VAL A 133 -22.47 -13.44 -2.36
CA VAL A 133 -22.12 -14.78 -1.85
C VAL A 133 -22.58 -14.98 -0.41
N GLU A 134 -22.38 -14.00 0.47
CA GLU A 134 -22.84 -14.10 1.86
C GLU A 134 -24.37 -14.19 1.96
N GLU A 135 -25.10 -13.41 1.16
CA GLU A 135 -26.56 -13.37 1.16
C GLU A 135 -27.20 -14.68 0.73
N ILE A 136 -26.65 -15.32 -0.31
CA ILE A 136 -27.16 -16.61 -0.78
C ILE A 136 -26.66 -17.78 0.09
N SER A 137 -25.55 -17.62 0.79
CA SER A 137 -24.99 -18.69 1.62
C SER A 137 -25.96 -19.10 2.72
N HIS A 138 -26.15 -20.41 2.86
CA HIS A 138 -27.12 -21.03 3.79
C HIS A 138 -28.60 -20.76 3.48
N THR A 139 -28.91 -20.30 2.27
CA THR A 139 -30.28 -20.22 1.74
C THR A 139 -30.52 -21.33 0.69
N PRO A 140 -31.79 -21.68 0.39
CA PRO A 140 -32.12 -22.58 -0.72
C PRO A 140 -31.56 -22.14 -2.07
N GLU A 141 -31.41 -20.82 -2.28
CA GLU A 141 -30.85 -20.20 -3.49
C GLU A 141 -29.39 -20.63 -3.74
N ASN A 142 -28.66 -21.05 -2.71
CA ASN A 142 -27.28 -21.53 -2.84
C ASN A 142 -27.16 -22.81 -3.70
N ILE A 143 -28.21 -23.64 -3.73
CA ILE A 143 -28.22 -24.88 -4.52
C ILE A 143 -29.51 -24.91 -5.35
N PRO A 144 -29.49 -24.38 -6.59
CA PRO A 144 -30.67 -24.27 -7.44
C PRO A 144 -31.43 -25.59 -7.63
N ALA A 145 -30.69 -26.72 -7.71
CA ALA A 145 -31.29 -28.04 -7.82
C ALA A 145 -32.11 -28.44 -6.58
N ILE A 146 -31.64 -28.07 -5.38
CA ILE A 146 -32.39 -28.31 -4.13
C ILE A 146 -33.60 -27.39 -4.05
N LYS A 147 -33.48 -26.14 -4.51
CA LYS A 147 -34.62 -25.22 -4.60
C LYS A 147 -35.75 -25.81 -5.45
N VAL A 148 -35.46 -26.21 -6.69
CA VAL A 148 -36.46 -26.83 -7.60
C VAL A 148 -37.08 -28.08 -6.98
N LEU A 149 -36.26 -28.95 -6.36
CA LEU A 149 -36.76 -30.16 -5.68
C LEU A 149 -37.75 -29.82 -4.54
N LEU A 150 -37.48 -28.77 -3.77
CA LEU A 150 -38.27 -28.42 -2.58
C LEU A 150 -39.50 -27.54 -2.90
N SER A 151 -39.44 -26.72 -3.95
CA SER A 151 -40.49 -25.74 -4.25
C SER A 151 -41.36 -26.06 -5.48
N GLU A 152 -40.85 -26.82 -6.44
CA GLU A 152 -41.51 -27.04 -7.74
C GLU A 152 -41.86 -28.51 -8.03
N ALA A 153 -41.26 -29.45 -7.31
CA ALA A 153 -41.46 -30.90 -7.52
C ALA A 153 -42.38 -31.57 -6.47
N ALA A 154 -43.02 -30.78 -5.59
CA ALA A 154 -43.95 -31.24 -4.55
C ALA A 154 -45.42 -31.13 -4.96
#